data_AF-D4AVF4-F1
#
_entry.id   AF-D4AVF4-F1
#
_cell.length_a   1.000
_cell.length_b   1.000
_cell.length_c   1.000
_cell.angle_alpha   90.00
_cell.angle_beta   90.00
_cell.angle_gamma   90.00
#
_symmetry.space_group_name_H-M   'P 1'
#
loop_
_entity.id
_entity.type
_entity.pdbx_description
1 polymer ?
#
loop_
_entity_poly.entity_id
_entity_poly.type
_entity_poly.pdbx_seq_one_letter_code
_entity_poly.pdbx_strand_id
1 'polypeptide(L)'
;MAPVVVDRGFPNAMFISIWSTDILFNFLGAKRKASEEATTPDSKANIKKARTESPETHDQEETDAEKVKLVPYAEKPAVLEEREGKIEFRVVNNDSSRESFIILTGLKCIFQKQLPKMPKDYIARLVYDRTHLSIAIVKHPLEVVGGITYRPFHGRKFAEIVFCAISSDQQVKGYGAHLMSHLKDYVKATSDVMHFLTYADNYAIGYFKKQGFTKEISLEKSIWMGYIKDYEGGTIMQCSMLPKIRYLEAGRMVLKQKEAVYAKIRAFSKSHIVHQPPKEWKNGVVEIDPLSIPAIKESGWSPDMDELARQPRHGPNYNQLLHLLNDMQNHSAAWPFAQPVNRDEVPDYYEVITEPMDLSTMEEKHEKDMYPTPQDFIKDAKLIFDNCRKYNNESTPYAKSANKLEKFMWQQIRNIPEWSEGMIYYERQILGYLFSKYEQITPVDFLESMGSNNTPLSYLSHYHILSSIYFLSQPAVLRFTSSMVLFFFSGLPLTGPSV
;
A
#
# COMPACT_ATOMS: atom_id res chain seq x y z
N MET A 1 -6.25 -38.37 -13.81
CA MET A 1 -6.41 -37.35 -12.76
C MET A 1 -5.04 -36.85 -12.35
N ALA A 2 -4.92 -35.60 -11.92
CA ALA A 2 -3.65 -35.06 -11.44
C ALA A 2 -3.33 -35.59 -10.02
N PRO A 3 -2.04 -35.74 -9.66
CA PRO A 3 -1.64 -36.08 -8.29
C PRO A 3 -2.03 -34.98 -7.29
N VAL A 4 -2.36 -35.39 -6.06
CA VAL A 4 -2.64 -34.47 -4.94
C VAL A 4 -1.47 -34.50 -3.95
N VAL A 5 -1.01 -33.32 -3.56
CA VAL A 5 -0.01 -33.13 -2.50
C VAL A 5 -0.76 -32.95 -1.18
N VAL A 6 -0.54 -33.85 -0.22
CA VAL A 6 -1.13 -33.75 1.13
C VAL A 6 -0.09 -33.08 2.03
N ASP A 7 -0.19 -31.75 2.17
CA ASP A 7 0.72 -31.00 3.03
C ASP A 7 0.36 -31.19 4.52
N ARG A 8 1.38 -31.22 5.38
CA ARG A 8 1.23 -31.33 6.82
C ARG A 8 0.95 -29.96 7.42
N GLY A 9 -0.32 -29.69 7.70
CA GLY A 9 -0.73 -28.58 8.56
C GLY A 9 -0.14 -28.75 9.96
N PHE A 10 0.98 -28.08 10.24
CA PHE A 10 1.41 -27.84 11.61
C PHE A 10 0.50 -26.77 12.23
N PRO A 11 0.03 -26.94 13.48
CA PRO A 11 -0.75 -25.92 14.17
C PRO A 11 0.14 -24.71 14.49
N ASN A 12 0.03 -23.65 13.67
CA ASN A 12 0.76 -22.38 13.84
C ASN A 12 0.17 -21.53 14.99
N ALA A 13 0.17 -22.07 16.20
CA ALA A 13 -0.02 -21.29 17.42
C ALA A 13 1.34 -20.69 17.85
N MET A 14 1.38 -19.36 18.03
CA MET A 14 2.56 -18.60 18.48
C MET A 14 3.84 -18.72 17.61
N PHE A 15 3.77 -18.28 16.35
CA PHE A 15 4.93 -17.64 15.70
C PHE A 15 4.53 -16.31 15.04
N ILE A 16 5.33 -15.27 15.28
CA ILE A 16 5.01 -13.88 14.94
C ILE A 16 5.05 -13.67 13.42
N SER A 17 3.90 -13.36 12.81
CA SER A 17 3.73 -13.31 11.35
C SER A 17 4.04 -11.94 10.73
N ILE A 18 5.31 -11.54 10.66
CA ILE A 18 5.76 -10.45 9.78
C ILE A 18 6.03 -10.99 8.36
N TRP A 19 5.00 -11.47 7.64
CA TRP A 19 5.07 -11.80 6.19
C TRP A 19 3.68 -11.87 5.51
N SER A 20 3.12 -10.71 5.17
CA SER A 20 2.15 -10.46 4.07
C SER A 20 2.18 -8.93 3.84
N THR A 21 2.10 -8.35 2.65
CA THR A 21 1.41 -8.77 1.40
C THR A 21 2.32 -8.71 0.14
N ASP A 22 1.69 -8.76 -1.05
CA ASP A 22 2.21 -8.32 -2.36
C ASP A 22 3.25 -9.18 -3.10
N ILE A 23 2.91 -10.44 -3.41
CA ILE A 23 3.39 -11.10 -4.64
C ILE A 23 2.23 -11.82 -5.34
N LEU A 24 1.32 -11.07 -5.98
CA LEU A 24 0.35 -11.64 -6.94
C LEU A 24 -0.31 -10.59 -7.85
N PHE A 25 0.40 -10.12 -8.88
CA PHE A 25 -0.21 -9.65 -10.14
C PHE A 25 0.81 -9.70 -11.29
N ASN A 26 0.34 -9.64 -12.54
CA ASN A 26 1.11 -9.68 -13.79
C ASN A 26 1.87 -10.98 -14.11
N PHE A 27 1.12 -12.08 -14.35
CA PHE A 27 1.59 -13.16 -15.24
C PHE A 27 0.47 -13.82 -16.09
N LEU A 28 -0.38 -13.00 -16.70
CA LEU A 28 -1.31 -13.41 -17.76
C LEU A 28 -0.98 -12.63 -19.05
N GLY A 29 -0.34 -13.28 -20.02
CA GLY A 29 0.09 -12.58 -21.24
C GLY A 29 0.95 -13.34 -22.27
N ALA A 30 1.05 -14.67 -22.21
CA ALA A 30 1.85 -15.45 -23.17
C ALA A 30 1.14 -16.73 -23.62
N LYS A 31 0.57 -16.72 -24.83
CA LYS A 31 0.03 -17.92 -25.49
C LYS A 31 1.17 -18.86 -25.86
N ARG A 32 1.25 -20.05 -25.24
CA ARG A 32 2.10 -21.14 -25.75
C ARG A 32 1.41 -21.77 -26.97
N LYS A 33 2.11 -21.88 -28.09
CA LYS A 33 1.77 -22.88 -29.12
C LYS A 33 2.38 -24.21 -28.68
N ALA A 34 1.65 -25.30 -28.89
CA ALA A 34 2.20 -26.65 -28.83
C ALA A 34 2.69 -27.06 -30.24
N SER A 35 3.67 -27.95 -30.27
CA SER A 35 4.06 -28.70 -31.46
C SER A 35 4.61 -30.05 -30.98
N GLU A 36 3.85 -31.11 -31.21
CA GLU A 36 4.35 -32.47 -31.13
C GLU A 36 5.15 -32.76 -32.40
N GLU A 37 6.27 -33.47 -32.27
CA GLU A 37 6.42 -34.84 -32.80
C GLU A 37 7.82 -35.38 -32.46
N ALA A 38 8.01 -36.68 -32.61
CA ALA A 38 9.27 -37.36 -32.33
C ALA A 38 9.88 -37.97 -33.61
N THR A 39 11.20 -38.07 -33.67
CA THR A 39 11.88 -38.91 -34.66
C THR A 39 13.25 -39.38 -34.13
N THR A 40 13.71 -40.52 -34.65
CA THR A 40 14.79 -41.36 -34.08
C THR A 40 16.14 -41.20 -34.81
N PRO A 41 17.25 -41.76 -34.28
CA PRO A 41 18.60 -41.24 -34.55
C PRO A 41 19.45 -42.04 -35.55
N ASP A 42 20.37 -41.34 -36.24
CA ASP A 42 21.70 -41.80 -36.71
C ASP A 42 22.47 -40.56 -37.26
N SER A 43 23.79 -40.50 -37.55
CA SER A 43 24.86 -41.52 -37.53
C SER A 43 26.27 -40.89 -37.29
N LYS A 44 27.34 -41.68 -37.51
CA LYS A 44 28.72 -41.49 -36.98
C LYS A 44 29.68 -40.68 -37.88
N ALA A 45 30.51 -39.83 -37.28
CA ALA A 45 31.92 -39.56 -37.66
C ALA A 45 32.69 -39.07 -36.40
N ASN A 46 33.83 -39.57 -35.89
CA ASN A 46 35.12 -40.03 -36.46
C ASN A 46 35.92 -38.91 -37.17
N ILE A 47 37.24 -38.68 -36.96
CA ILE A 47 38.26 -39.53 -36.29
C ILE A 47 39.59 -38.78 -35.93
N LYS A 48 40.36 -39.27 -34.94
CA LYS A 48 41.83 -39.01 -34.65
C LYS A 48 42.23 -37.58 -34.20
N LYS A 49 43.34 -37.34 -33.48
CA LYS A 49 44.58 -38.11 -33.13
C LYS A 49 44.99 -37.78 -31.66
N ALA A 50 45.25 -38.77 -30.80
CA ALA A 50 46.59 -39.23 -30.33
C ALA A 50 47.32 -38.29 -29.31
N ARG A 51 47.53 -38.69 -28.04
CA ARG A 51 48.63 -39.54 -27.45
C ARG A 51 49.95 -38.77 -27.27
N THR A 52 50.82 -38.91 -26.24
CA THR A 52 51.15 -39.91 -25.16
C THR A 52 51.52 -39.15 -23.84
N GLU A 53 51.40 -39.58 -22.56
CA GLU A 53 51.73 -40.82 -21.77
C GLU A 53 53.15 -40.78 -21.15
N SER A 54 53.45 -40.97 -19.84
CA SER A 54 52.74 -41.51 -18.62
C SER A 54 53.14 -40.69 -17.33
N PRO A 55 53.02 -41.06 -16.00
CA PRO A 55 52.61 -42.31 -15.33
C PRO A 55 51.57 -42.23 -14.17
N GLU A 56 51.20 -43.41 -13.66
CA GLU A 56 50.18 -43.68 -12.63
C GLU A 56 50.81 -44.20 -11.32
N THR A 57 50.17 -43.94 -10.16
CA THR A 57 50.23 -44.81 -8.97
C THR A 57 48.91 -44.79 -8.19
N HIS A 58 48.09 -45.80 -8.46
CA HIS A 58 47.15 -46.54 -7.60
C HIS A 58 46.50 -45.94 -6.32
N ASP A 59 45.22 -46.35 -6.20
CA ASP A 59 44.45 -46.68 -4.99
C ASP A 59 43.84 -45.61 -4.06
N GLN A 60 42.56 -45.34 -4.37
CA GLN A 60 41.41 -45.45 -3.45
C GLN A 60 41.45 -44.73 -2.08
N GLU A 61 40.79 -43.57 -2.03
CA GLU A 61 39.81 -43.30 -0.96
C GLU A 61 38.68 -42.41 -1.50
N GLU A 62 37.48 -42.98 -1.71
CA GLU A 62 36.30 -42.22 -2.17
C GLU A 62 35.70 -41.40 -1.03
N THR A 63 36.26 -40.22 -0.76
CA THR A 63 35.52 -39.18 -0.05
C THR A 63 34.50 -38.55 -1.00
N ASP A 64 33.26 -39.07 -0.97
CA ASP A 64 32.14 -38.53 -1.76
C ASP A 64 31.70 -37.16 -1.19
N ALA A 65 32.51 -36.14 -1.50
CA ALA A 65 32.34 -34.77 -1.03
C ALA A 65 31.08 -34.18 -1.66
N GLU A 66 29.98 -34.15 -0.88
CA GLU A 66 28.68 -33.63 -1.30
C GLU A 66 28.82 -32.35 -2.12
N LYS A 67 28.50 -32.44 -3.43
CA LYS A 67 28.53 -31.30 -4.34
C LYS A 67 27.49 -30.27 -3.90
N VAL A 68 27.94 -29.31 -3.08
CA VAL A 68 27.12 -28.29 -2.42
C VAL A 68 26.19 -27.65 -3.45
N LYS A 69 24.89 -27.97 -3.34
CA LYS A 69 23.86 -27.46 -4.25
C LYS A 69 23.71 -25.95 -4.02
N LEU A 70 24.41 -25.17 -4.84
CA LEU A 70 24.32 -23.71 -4.85
C LEU A 70 22.88 -23.30 -5.15
N VAL A 71 22.19 -22.81 -4.12
CA VAL A 71 20.81 -22.32 -4.27
C VAL A 71 20.83 -21.10 -5.19
N PRO A 72 20.11 -21.11 -6.32
CA PRO A 72 20.15 -20.01 -7.28
C PRO A 72 19.56 -18.74 -6.67
N TYR A 73 20.34 -17.65 -6.69
CA TYR A 73 19.93 -16.34 -6.20
C TYR A 73 19.76 -15.38 -7.38
N ALA A 74 18.51 -14.98 -7.65
CA ALA A 74 18.21 -13.98 -8.66
C ALA A 74 18.62 -12.58 -8.18
N GLU A 75 19.69 -12.05 -8.75
CA GLU A 75 20.20 -10.71 -8.44
C GLU A 75 19.38 -9.62 -9.13
N LYS A 76 19.26 -8.45 -8.48
CA LYS A 76 18.56 -7.28 -9.05
C LYS A 76 19.46 -6.61 -10.10
N PRO A 77 18.91 -5.96 -11.14
CA PRO A 77 19.69 -5.27 -12.17
C PRO A 77 20.76 -4.32 -11.62
N ALA A 78 20.44 -3.55 -10.57
CA ALA A 78 21.40 -2.67 -9.89
C ALA A 78 22.67 -3.39 -9.37
N VAL A 79 22.56 -4.63 -8.91
CA VAL A 79 23.69 -5.43 -8.41
C VAL A 79 24.54 -5.98 -9.57
N LEU A 80 23.89 -6.30 -10.70
CA LEU A 80 24.56 -6.72 -11.93
C LEU A 80 25.33 -5.55 -12.55
N GLU A 81 24.69 -4.38 -12.68
CA GLU A 81 25.33 -3.17 -13.20
C GLU A 81 26.52 -2.71 -12.33
N GLU A 82 26.49 -2.90 -11.01
CA GLU A 82 27.64 -2.63 -10.12
C GLU A 82 28.77 -3.64 -10.34
N ARG A 83 28.48 -4.96 -10.36
CA ARG A 83 29.51 -5.99 -10.61
C ARG A 83 30.16 -5.87 -11.99
N GLU A 84 29.41 -5.39 -12.98
CA GLU A 84 29.89 -5.10 -14.34
C GLU A 84 30.65 -3.75 -14.44
N GLY A 85 30.79 -3.00 -13.35
CA GLY A 85 31.45 -1.70 -13.31
C GLY A 85 30.70 -0.58 -14.04
N LYS A 86 29.42 -0.79 -14.41
CA LYS A 86 28.61 0.22 -15.09
C LYS A 86 28.15 1.31 -14.14
N ILE A 87 27.85 0.95 -12.89
CA ILE A 87 27.62 1.89 -11.79
C ILE A 87 28.65 1.70 -10.66
N GLU A 88 28.84 2.77 -9.89
CA GLU A 88 29.58 2.81 -8.64
C GLU A 88 28.82 3.61 -7.58
N PHE A 89 29.13 3.38 -6.30
CA PHE A 89 28.56 4.11 -5.17
C PHE A 89 29.65 4.97 -4.53
N ARG A 90 29.55 6.30 -4.70
CA ARG A 90 30.51 7.26 -4.12
C ARG A 90 29.87 8.04 -2.98
N VAL A 91 30.58 8.14 -1.86
CA VAL A 91 30.23 9.08 -0.77
C VAL A 91 31.03 10.36 -0.97
N VAL A 92 30.33 11.50 -1.04
CA VAL A 92 30.90 12.83 -1.32
C VAL A 92 30.35 13.87 -0.35
N ASN A 93 31.11 14.94 -0.13
CA ASN A 93 30.71 16.13 0.62
C ASN A 93 31.33 17.38 -0.03
N ASN A 94 31.09 18.57 0.52
CA ASN A 94 31.67 19.81 0.00
C ASN A 94 33.14 20.02 0.48
N ASP A 95 34.00 19.10 0.07
CA ASP A 95 35.46 19.11 0.20
C ASP A 95 36.15 20.20 -0.66
N SER A 96 35.42 20.81 -1.60
CA SER A 96 35.92 21.71 -2.67
C SER A 96 36.66 21.02 -3.82
N SER A 97 36.56 19.69 -3.93
CA SER A 97 37.01 18.92 -5.09
C SER A 97 36.09 19.10 -6.29
N ARG A 98 36.67 19.09 -7.50
CA ARG A 98 35.92 19.21 -8.75
C ARG A 98 34.96 18.03 -8.97
N GLU A 99 35.36 16.80 -8.64
CA GLU A 99 34.51 15.62 -8.83
C GLU A 99 33.34 15.61 -7.83
N SER A 100 33.62 15.83 -6.55
CA SER A 100 32.61 15.98 -5.50
C SER A 100 31.61 17.08 -5.85
N PHE A 101 32.07 18.25 -6.33
CA PHE A 101 31.18 19.33 -6.77
C PHE A 101 30.30 18.95 -7.97
N ILE A 102 30.83 18.21 -8.97
CA ILE A 102 30.03 17.70 -10.10
C ILE A 102 28.95 16.73 -9.61
N ILE A 103 29.30 15.79 -8.73
CA ILE A 103 28.37 14.78 -8.20
C ILE A 103 27.29 15.45 -7.34
N LEU A 104 27.65 16.37 -6.44
CA LEU A 104 26.70 17.16 -5.64
C LEU A 104 25.80 18.05 -6.52
N THR A 105 26.32 18.64 -7.60
CA THR A 105 25.52 19.39 -8.57
C THR A 105 24.49 18.49 -9.25
N GLY A 106 24.89 17.27 -9.65
CA GLY A 106 24.00 16.26 -10.21
C GLY A 106 22.89 15.86 -9.24
N LEU A 107 23.25 15.51 -8.00
CA LEU A 107 22.30 15.18 -6.93
C LEU A 107 21.30 16.31 -6.67
N LYS A 108 21.78 17.55 -6.50
CA LYS A 108 20.94 18.75 -6.35
C LYS A 108 19.92 18.85 -7.50
N CYS A 109 20.36 18.66 -8.74
CA CYS A 109 19.49 18.70 -9.91
C CYS A 109 18.47 17.53 -9.98
N ILE A 110 18.76 16.38 -9.37
CA ILE A 110 17.80 15.28 -9.22
C ILE A 110 16.80 15.60 -8.12
N PHE A 111 17.24 15.99 -6.92
CA PHE A 111 16.36 16.35 -5.81
C PHE A 111 15.41 17.50 -6.20
N GLN A 112 15.90 18.54 -6.88
CA GLN A 112 15.08 19.66 -7.39
C GLN A 112 14.05 19.26 -8.46
N LYS A 113 14.12 18.04 -9.03
CA LYS A 113 13.12 17.46 -9.94
C LYS A 113 12.18 16.47 -9.25
N GLN A 114 12.72 15.61 -8.39
CA GLN A 114 11.97 14.52 -7.75
C GLN A 114 11.23 14.96 -6.47
N LEU A 115 11.64 16.07 -5.84
CA LEU A 115 11.05 16.61 -4.62
C LEU A 115 10.44 18.01 -4.88
N PRO A 116 9.39 18.15 -5.72
CA PRO A 116 8.87 19.45 -6.16
C PRO A 116 8.26 20.31 -5.05
N LYS A 117 7.92 19.72 -3.89
CA LYS A 117 7.48 20.45 -2.68
C LYS A 117 8.63 21.20 -2.01
N MET A 118 9.88 20.74 -2.17
CA MET A 118 11.04 21.28 -1.44
C MET A 118 11.61 22.51 -2.16
N PRO A 119 11.82 23.65 -1.49
CA PRO A 119 12.36 24.84 -2.14
C PRO A 119 13.74 24.59 -2.76
N LYS A 120 13.94 25.05 -4.00
CA LYS A 120 15.15 24.75 -4.78
C LYS A 120 16.43 25.22 -4.09
N ASP A 121 16.39 26.38 -3.45
CA ASP A 121 17.54 26.95 -2.73
C ASP A 121 17.77 26.27 -1.38
N TYR A 122 16.72 25.74 -0.75
CA TYR A 122 16.84 24.91 0.45
C TYR A 122 17.58 23.60 0.14
N ILE A 123 17.24 22.94 -0.97
CA ILE A 123 17.98 21.77 -1.48
C ILE A 123 19.43 22.15 -1.76
N ALA A 124 19.68 23.22 -2.53
CA ALA A 124 21.04 23.64 -2.88
C ALA A 124 21.89 23.93 -1.65
N ARG A 125 21.33 24.64 -0.66
CA ARG A 125 22.02 24.98 0.58
C ARG A 125 22.43 23.75 1.38
N LEU A 126 21.56 22.73 1.50
CA LEU A 126 21.88 21.53 2.28
C LEU A 126 22.74 20.50 1.52
N VAL A 127 22.60 20.38 0.19
CA VAL A 127 23.46 19.48 -0.61
C VAL A 127 24.91 19.98 -0.65
N TYR A 128 25.14 21.30 -0.59
CA TYR A 128 26.49 21.87 -0.50
C TYR A 128 26.94 22.20 0.95
N ASP A 129 26.17 21.83 1.97
CA ASP A 129 26.53 22.08 3.38
C ASP A 129 27.63 21.10 3.82
N ARG A 130 28.70 21.62 4.44
CA ARG A 130 29.87 20.82 4.84
C ARG A 130 29.61 19.84 6.00
N THR A 131 28.51 19.97 6.72
CA THR A 131 28.08 19.01 7.77
C THR A 131 27.22 17.87 7.21
N HIS A 132 26.86 17.93 5.92
CA HIS A 132 26.08 16.90 5.24
C HIS A 132 26.99 16.03 4.37
N LEU A 133 26.66 14.74 4.33
CA LEU A 133 27.28 13.75 3.45
C LEU A 133 26.24 13.31 2.43
N SER A 134 26.68 12.99 1.21
CA SER A 134 25.80 12.42 0.19
C SER A 134 26.39 11.15 -0.39
N ILE A 135 25.63 10.05 -0.37
CA ILE A 135 25.96 8.85 -1.13
C ILE A 135 25.24 8.91 -2.48
N ALA A 136 26.01 8.85 -3.56
CA ALA A 136 25.56 8.98 -4.94
C ALA A 136 25.75 7.66 -5.70
N ILE A 137 24.79 7.34 -6.57
CA ILE A 137 24.97 6.35 -7.63
C ILE A 137 25.50 7.10 -8.85
N VAL A 138 26.68 6.72 -9.31
CA VAL A 138 27.33 7.29 -10.48
C VAL A 138 27.47 6.21 -11.55
N LYS A 139 27.08 6.50 -12.79
CA LYS A 139 27.44 5.72 -13.98
C LYS A 139 28.70 6.30 -14.60
N HIS A 140 29.57 5.43 -15.12
CA HIS A 140 30.75 5.87 -15.84
C HIS A 140 30.38 6.69 -17.10
N PRO A 141 31.03 7.85 -17.36
CA PRO A 141 32.17 8.39 -16.61
C PRO A 141 31.79 9.13 -15.31
N LEU A 142 30.75 9.99 -15.31
CA LEU A 142 30.33 10.82 -14.16
C LEU A 142 28.81 11.18 -14.20
N GLU A 143 27.96 10.32 -14.75
CA GLU A 143 26.50 10.55 -14.79
C GLU A 143 25.87 10.17 -13.42
N VAL A 144 25.29 11.13 -12.71
CA VAL A 144 24.59 10.86 -11.44
C VAL A 144 23.19 10.32 -11.71
N VAL A 145 22.88 9.13 -11.17
CA VAL A 145 21.58 8.43 -11.30
C VAL A 145 20.62 8.76 -10.15
N GLY A 146 21.17 9.04 -8.97
CA GLY A 146 20.39 9.30 -7.75
C GLY A 146 21.29 9.26 -6.52
N GLY A 147 20.71 9.50 -5.34
CA GLY A 147 21.46 9.49 -4.09
C GLY A 147 20.62 9.73 -2.84
N ILE A 148 21.31 9.65 -1.70
CA ILE A 148 20.80 10.03 -0.38
C ILE A 148 21.74 11.07 0.23
N THR A 149 21.20 12.23 0.59
CA THR A 149 21.90 13.23 1.42
C THR A 149 21.47 13.03 2.87
N TYR A 150 22.44 12.91 3.77
CA TYR A 150 22.23 12.64 5.19
C TYR A 150 23.20 13.44 6.07
N ARG A 151 22.85 13.60 7.34
CA ARG A 151 23.59 14.39 8.32
C ARG A 151 23.86 13.54 9.57
N PRO A 152 25.11 13.10 9.82
CA PRO A 152 25.45 12.27 10.98
C PRO A 152 25.61 13.10 12.26
N PHE A 153 24.94 12.69 13.34
CA PHE A 153 25.08 13.29 14.67
C PHE A 153 25.98 12.43 15.55
N HIS A 154 27.29 12.57 15.35
CA HIS A 154 28.35 11.89 16.10
C HIS A 154 28.11 11.94 17.62
N GLY A 155 28.25 10.81 18.29
CA GLY A 155 28.01 10.68 19.74
C GLY A 155 26.53 10.61 20.14
N ARG A 156 25.59 10.91 19.24
CA ARG A 156 24.15 10.69 19.41
C ARG A 156 23.66 9.39 18.73
N LYS A 157 24.56 8.65 18.07
CA LYS A 157 24.30 7.34 17.40
C LYS A 157 23.18 7.35 16.36
N PHE A 158 22.78 8.51 15.85
CA PHE A 158 21.79 8.63 14.78
C PHE A 158 22.28 9.55 13.65
N ALA A 159 21.69 9.38 12.47
CA ALA A 159 21.80 10.33 11.38
C ALA A 159 20.41 10.69 10.82
N GLU A 160 20.28 11.94 10.38
CA GLU A 160 19.11 12.45 9.68
C GLU A 160 19.26 12.17 8.18
N ILE A 161 18.29 11.51 7.55
CA ILE A 161 18.16 11.45 6.10
C ILE A 161 17.36 12.68 5.66
N VAL A 162 18.02 13.55 4.90
CA VAL A 162 17.49 14.86 4.49
C VAL A 162 16.83 14.76 3.11
N PHE A 163 17.48 14.07 2.16
CA PHE A 163 16.93 13.84 0.82
C PHE A 163 17.23 12.40 0.38
N CYS A 164 16.28 11.76 -0.30
CA CYS A 164 16.44 10.43 -0.90
C CYS A 164 15.69 10.39 -2.24
N ALA A 165 16.40 10.24 -3.37
CA ALA A 165 15.78 10.23 -4.69
C ALA A 165 16.61 9.48 -5.75
N ILE A 166 15.91 8.88 -6.72
CA ILE A 166 16.46 8.25 -7.93
C ILE A 166 15.78 8.92 -9.14
N SER A 167 16.54 9.21 -10.21
CA SER A 167 15.98 9.78 -11.44
C SER A 167 14.90 8.88 -12.04
N SER A 168 13.79 9.46 -12.50
CA SER A 168 12.55 8.74 -12.87
C SER A 168 12.76 7.66 -13.94
N ASP A 169 13.64 7.91 -14.90
CA ASP A 169 14.03 6.99 -15.98
C ASP A 169 14.83 5.76 -15.50
N GLN A 170 15.36 5.82 -14.27
CA GLN A 170 16.12 4.76 -13.62
C GLN A 170 15.37 4.09 -12.46
N GLN A 171 14.12 4.50 -12.18
CA GLN A 171 13.30 3.85 -11.14
C GLN A 171 12.92 2.41 -11.54
N VAL A 172 12.30 1.66 -10.61
CA VAL A 172 11.94 0.23 -10.73
C VAL A 172 13.13 -0.77 -10.82
N LYS A 173 14.29 -0.40 -11.38
CA LYS A 173 15.52 -1.24 -11.46
C LYS A 173 16.11 -1.72 -10.11
N GLY A 174 15.58 -1.24 -8.99
CA GLY A 174 15.99 -1.61 -7.63
C GLY A 174 17.05 -0.73 -6.98
N TYR A 175 17.56 0.29 -7.69
CA TYR A 175 18.64 1.16 -7.20
C TYR A 175 18.40 1.76 -5.82
N GLY A 176 17.19 2.25 -5.50
CA GLY A 176 16.91 2.86 -4.18
C GLY A 176 17.14 1.92 -3.00
N ALA A 177 16.67 0.68 -3.10
CA ALA A 177 16.91 -0.34 -2.08
C ALA A 177 18.39 -0.75 -2.00
N HIS A 178 19.09 -0.76 -3.13
CA HIS A 178 20.53 -1.07 -3.18
C HIS A 178 21.39 0.04 -2.56
N LEU A 179 21.05 1.29 -2.87
CA LEU A 179 21.60 2.52 -2.29
C LEU A 179 21.38 2.60 -0.77
N MET A 180 20.20 2.20 -0.29
CA MET A 180 19.92 2.12 1.15
C MET A 180 20.75 1.01 1.83
N SER A 181 20.96 -0.14 1.18
CA SER A 181 21.87 -1.18 1.69
C SER A 181 23.32 -0.69 1.76
N HIS A 182 23.81 -0.03 0.71
CA HIS A 182 25.11 0.62 0.68
C HIS A 182 25.27 1.68 1.77
N LEU A 183 24.27 2.56 1.96
CA LEU A 183 24.27 3.58 3.02
C LEU A 183 24.36 2.93 4.41
N LYS A 184 23.56 1.89 4.68
CA LYS A 184 23.55 1.18 5.97
C LYS A 184 24.89 0.53 6.27
N ASP A 185 25.45 -0.20 5.30
CA ASP A 185 26.74 -0.87 5.48
C ASP A 185 27.91 0.13 5.59
N TYR A 186 27.90 1.22 4.81
CA TYR A 186 28.89 2.29 4.89
C TYR A 186 28.85 3.00 6.26
N VAL A 187 27.69 3.50 6.68
CA VAL A 187 27.54 4.27 7.93
C VAL A 187 27.91 3.43 9.15
N LYS A 188 27.48 2.16 9.18
CA LYS A 188 27.82 1.21 10.26
C LYS A 188 29.30 0.79 10.26
N ALA A 189 30.01 0.89 9.14
CA ALA A 189 31.45 0.61 9.05
C ALA A 189 32.34 1.83 9.35
N THR A 190 31.78 3.05 9.31
CA THR A 190 32.54 4.31 9.39
C THR A 190 32.19 5.20 10.58
N SER A 191 31.12 4.91 11.33
CA SER A 191 30.62 5.77 12.42
C SER A 191 29.94 4.99 13.54
N ASP A 192 29.58 5.68 14.63
CA ASP A 192 28.79 5.14 15.76
C ASP A 192 27.27 5.10 15.47
N VAL A 193 26.84 5.50 14.28
CA VAL A 193 25.42 5.64 13.93
C VAL A 193 24.76 4.28 13.74
N MET A 194 23.74 4.01 14.56
CA MET A 194 22.91 2.81 14.52
C MET A 194 21.45 3.10 14.13
N HIS A 195 21.03 4.36 14.12
CA HIS A 195 19.66 4.77 13.81
C HIS A 195 19.62 5.80 12.67
N PHE A 196 18.65 5.67 11.77
CA PHE A 196 18.28 6.73 10.85
C PHE A 196 16.92 7.33 11.24
N LEU A 197 16.83 8.65 11.24
CA LEU A 197 15.57 9.40 11.30
C LEU A 197 15.36 10.10 9.96
N THR A 198 14.10 10.17 9.50
CA THR A 198 13.72 10.87 8.27
C THR A 198 12.32 11.45 8.46
N TYR A 199 12.04 12.60 7.85
CA TYR A 199 10.67 12.92 7.46
C TYR A 199 10.41 12.32 6.09
N ALA A 200 9.25 11.69 5.92
CA ALA A 200 8.83 11.03 4.68
C ALA A 200 7.53 11.64 4.17
N ASP A 201 7.52 12.08 2.90
CA ASP A 201 6.29 12.31 2.15
C ASP A 201 5.42 11.05 2.13
N ASN A 202 4.09 11.19 2.14
CA ASN A 202 3.15 10.06 2.15
C ASN A 202 3.47 9.00 1.07
N TYR A 203 3.79 9.43 -0.15
CA TYR A 203 4.19 8.56 -1.27
C TYR A 203 5.50 7.78 -1.02
N ALA A 204 6.37 8.27 -0.13
CA ALA A 204 7.63 7.63 0.22
C ALA A 204 7.52 6.67 1.43
N ILE A 205 6.46 6.75 2.25
CA ILE A 205 6.26 5.88 3.43
C ILE A 205 6.34 4.41 3.04
N GLY A 206 5.74 4.00 1.92
CA GLY A 206 5.80 2.61 1.43
C GLY A 206 7.22 2.14 1.06
N TYR A 207 8.08 3.05 0.57
CA TYR A 207 9.50 2.76 0.33
C TYR A 207 10.27 2.61 1.64
N PHE A 208 10.07 3.55 2.58
CA PHE A 208 10.75 3.54 3.88
C PHE A 208 10.29 2.36 4.77
N LYS A 209 8.99 2.02 4.83
CA LYS A 209 8.47 0.76 5.43
C LYS A 209 9.23 -0.44 4.85
N LYS A 210 9.36 -0.53 3.51
CA LYS A 210 10.14 -1.60 2.81
C LYS A 210 11.66 -1.54 3.03
N GLN A 211 12.21 -0.44 3.54
CA GLN A 211 13.60 -0.32 3.99
C GLN A 211 13.78 -0.60 5.51
N GLY A 212 12.72 -1.00 6.22
CA GLY A 212 12.77 -1.25 7.67
C GLY A 212 12.71 0.02 8.52
N PHE A 213 12.03 1.06 8.05
CA PHE A 213 11.62 2.20 8.87
C PHE A 213 10.20 1.97 9.43
N THR A 214 9.93 2.45 10.64
CA THR A 214 8.60 2.46 11.29
C THR A 214 8.17 3.91 11.58
N LYS A 215 6.86 4.15 11.78
CA LYS A 215 6.33 5.40 12.35
C LYS A 215 6.73 5.55 13.84
N GLU A 216 7.00 4.44 14.53
CA GLU A 216 7.32 4.41 15.96
C GLU A 216 8.76 4.87 16.25
N ILE A 217 8.91 6.02 16.89
CA ILE A 217 10.23 6.57 17.24
C ILE A 217 10.67 6.03 18.61
N SER A 218 11.40 4.91 18.60
CA SER A 218 11.94 4.29 19.82
C SER A 218 13.17 5.01 20.41
N LEU A 219 13.75 5.97 19.69
CA LEU A 219 14.87 6.78 20.15
C LEU A 219 14.37 7.91 21.06
N GLU A 220 14.98 8.06 22.24
CA GLU A 220 14.54 9.03 23.25
C GLU A 220 14.49 10.46 22.69
N LYS A 221 13.39 11.17 22.96
CA LYS A 221 13.13 12.53 22.44
C LYS A 221 14.29 13.52 22.68
N SER A 222 15.01 13.43 23.79
CA SER A 222 16.18 14.28 24.11
C SER A 222 17.37 14.11 23.15
N ILE A 223 17.45 12.97 22.45
CA ILE A 223 18.55 12.62 21.56
C ILE A 223 18.38 13.33 20.19
N TRP A 224 17.15 13.55 19.73
CA TRP A 224 16.89 14.01 18.35
C TRP A 224 16.02 15.27 18.22
N MET A 225 15.17 15.59 19.19
CA MET A 225 14.27 16.75 19.09
C MET A 225 15.08 18.05 19.04
N GLY A 226 14.77 18.92 18.07
CA GLY A 226 15.52 20.16 17.81
C GLY A 226 16.85 20.00 17.06
N TYR A 227 17.30 18.77 16.79
CA TYR A 227 18.51 18.49 16.01
C TYR A 227 18.22 18.27 14.52
N ILE A 228 17.15 17.51 14.23
CA ILE A 228 16.60 17.30 12.90
C ILE A 228 15.74 18.50 12.44
N LYS A 229 15.31 18.48 11.17
CA LYS A 229 14.32 19.41 10.62
C LYS A 229 12.95 18.78 10.47
N ASP A 230 11.96 19.50 10.97
CA ASP A 230 10.55 19.18 10.82
C ASP A 230 10.08 19.69 9.46
N TYR A 231 9.27 18.89 8.76
CA TYR A 231 8.76 19.21 7.42
C TYR A 231 7.23 19.12 7.40
N GLU A 232 6.58 20.20 6.97
CA GLU A 232 5.12 20.29 6.89
C GLU A 232 4.53 19.19 5.99
N GLY A 233 3.61 18.39 6.53
CA GLY A 233 3.00 17.26 5.83
C GLY A 233 3.92 16.05 5.61
N GLY A 234 5.10 16.00 6.25
CA GLY A 234 5.95 14.81 6.32
C GLY A 234 5.67 13.97 7.56
N THR A 235 5.66 12.64 7.42
CA THR A 235 5.60 11.71 8.55
C THR A 235 7.01 11.41 9.04
N ILE A 236 7.29 11.60 10.34
CA ILE A 236 8.58 11.17 10.93
C ILE A 236 8.66 9.64 10.97
N MET A 237 9.81 9.09 10.61
CA MET A 237 10.06 7.64 10.62
C MET A 237 11.47 7.30 11.12
N GLN A 238 11.60 6.19 11.84
CA GLN A 238 12.87 5.67 12.37
C GLN A 238 13.23 4.31 11.76
N CYS A 239 14.49 4.13 11.35
CA CYS A 239 15.09 2.81 11.10
C CYS A 239 16.18 2.52 12.14
N SER A 240 16.07 1.41 12.86
CA SER A 240 17.13 0.87 13.72
C SER A 240 17.90 -0.21 12.96
N MET A 241 19.22 -0.05 12.80
CA MET A 241 20.05 -0.99 12.05
C MET A 241 20.38 -2.25 12.88
N LEU A 242 20.49 -3.39 12.19
CA LEU A 242 20.81 -4.67 12.80
C LEU A 242 22.34 -4.87 12.82
N PRO A 243 22.99 -4.94 14.01
CA PRO A 243 24.44 -4.79 14.12
C PRO A 243 25.22 -5.88 13.37
N LYS A 244 24.78 -7.15 13.47
CA LYS A 244 25.49 -8.31 12.93
C LYS A 244 25.29 -8.55 11.42
N ILE A 245 24.44 -7.78 10.74
CA ILE A 245 24.03 -8.06 9.35
C ILE A 245 24.69 -7.08 8.39
N ARG A 246 25.22 -7.59 7.27
CA ARG A 246 25.61 -6.80 6.09
C ARG A 246 24.41 -6.71 5.14
N TYR A 247 23.88 -5.51 4.94
CA TYR A 247 22.65 -5.28 4.19
C TYR A 247 22.78 -5.60 2.69
N LEU A 248 23.97 -5.44 2.11
CA LEU A 248 24.26 -5.84 0.73
C LEU A 248 24.17 -7.37 0.53
N GLU A 249 24.43 -8.17 1.57
CA GLU A 249 24.35 -9.63 1.54
C GLU A 249 23.02 -10.18 2.09
N ALA A 250 22.15 -9.32 2.66
CA ALA A 250 20.96 -9.76 3.38
C ALA A 250 20.03 -10.67 2.57
N GLY A 251 19.87 -10.42 1.26
CA GLY A 251 19.08 -11.30 0.38
C GLY A 251 19.66 -12.71 0.21
N ARG A 252 20.98 -12.84 0.16
CA ARG A 252 21.69 -14.13 0.11
C ARG A 252 21.67 -14.82 1.49
N MET A 253 21.77 -14.05 2.57
CA MET A 253 21.65 -14.54 3.95
C MET A 253 20.25 -15.12 4.23
N VAL A 254 19.19 -14.40 3.88
CA VAL A 254 17.79 -14.86 4.05
C VAL A 254 17.51 -16.09 3.20
N LEU A 255 18.07 -16.19 1.97
CA LEU A 255 17.96 -17.42 1.17
C LEU A 255 18.65 -18.62 1.84
N LYS A 256 19.85 -18.44 2.41
CA LYS A 256 20.53 -19.49 3.20
C LYS A 256 19.74 -19.90 4.44
N GLN A 257 19.16 -18.94 5.16
CA GLN A 257 18.30 -19.21 6.32
C GLN A 257 17.04 -19.99 5.93
N LYS A 258 16.37 -19.59 4.84
CA LYS A 258 15.20 -20.29 4.29
C LYS A 258 15.54 -21.73 3.91
N GLU A 259 16.68 -21.95 3.25
CA GLU A 259 17.09 -23.30 2.86
C GLU A 259 17.52 -24.16 4.06
N ALA A 260 18.13 -23.60 5.10
CA ALA A 260 18.42 -24.32 6.34
C ALA A 260 17.12 -24.76 7.06
N VAL A 261 16.10 -23.90 7.08
CA VAL A 261 14.76 -24.24 7.58
C VAL A 261 14.12 -25.32 6.71
N TYR A 262 14.18 -25.23 5.38
CA TYR A 262 13.67 -26.28 4.50
C TYR A 262 14.44 -27.60 4.62
N ALA A 263 15.75 -27.59 4.82
CA ALA A 263 16.53 -28.80 5.08
C ALA A 263 16.06 -29.50 6.36
N LYS A 264 15.79 -28.73 7.43
CA LYS A 264 15.19 -29.27 8.66
C LYS A 264 13.77 -29.79 8.41
N ILE A 265 12.93 -29.06 7.68
CA ILE A 265 11.55 -29.50 7.36
C ILE A 265 11.56 -30.80 6.55
N ARG A 266 12.40 -30.92 5.50
CA ARG A 266 12.49 -32.13 4.67
C ARG A 266 12.93 -33.38 5.44
N ALA A 267 13.68 -33.22 6.53
CA ALA A 267 14.10 -34.34 7.39
C ALA A 267 12.96 -34.93 8.24
N PHE A 268 11.85 -34.21 8.45
CA PHE A 268 10.70 -34.68 9.25
C PHE A 268 9.38 -34.72 8.46
N SER A 269 9.26 -33.96 7.37
CA SER A 269 8.01 -33.77 6.65
C SER A 269 7.84 -34.74 5.48
N LYS A 270 6.74 -35.50 5.54
CA LYS A 270 6.23 -36.34 4.44
C LYS A 270 5.50 -35.55 3.35
N SER A 271 5.31 -34.22 3.45
CA SER A 271 4.54 -33.42 2.47
C SER A 271 5.03 -33.52 1.02
N HIS A 272 6.29 -33.93 0.81
CA HIS A 272 6.86 -34.13 -0.52
C HIS A 272 6.45 -35.47 -1.16
N ILE A 273 5.80 -36.36 -0.42
CA ILE A 273 5.28 -37.63 -0.90
C ILE A 273 3.97 -37.36 -1.65
N VAL A 274 3.99 -37.66 -2.95
CA VAL A 274 2.82 -37.57 -3.81
C VAL A 274 1.96 -38.82 -3.65
N HIS A 275 0.73 -38.64 -3.16
CA HIS A 275 -0.22 -39.73 -3.01
C HIS A 275 -1.11 -39.86 -4.25
N GLN A 276 -1.41 -41.10 -4.65
CA GLN A 276 -2.33 -41.39 -5.73
C GLN A 276 -3.78 -41.13 -5.27
N PRO A 277 -4.70 -40.73 -6.17
CA PRO A 277 -6.10 -40.53 -5.81
C PRO A 277 -6.76 -41.83 -5.31
N PRO A 278 -7.79 -41.74 -4.44
CA PRO A 278 -8.61 -42.88 -4.02
C PRO A 278 -9.08 -43.75 -5.19
N LYS A 279 -9.11 -45.07 -4.99
CA LYS A 279 -9.52 -46.06 -6.02
C LYS A 279 -11.01 -45.91 -6.37
N GLU A 280 -11.76 -45.46 -5.38
CA GLU A 280 -13.18 -45.16 -5.36
C GLU A 280 -13.52 -44.07 -6.39
N TRP A 281 -12.61 -43.11 -6.61
CA TRP A 281 -12.79 -42.02 -7.58
C TRP A 281 -12.60 -42.43 -9.05
N LYS A 282 -12.25 -43.69 -9.34
CA LYS A 282 -11.97 -44.19 -10.70
C LYS A 282 -13.15 -43.97 -11.67
N ASN A 283 -14.39 -44.01 -11.17
CA ASN A 283 -15.61 -43.89 -11.97
C ASN A 283 -16.34 -42.53 -11.81
N GLY A 284 -15.75 -41.59 -11.07
CA GLY A 284 -16.36 -40.30 -10.72
C GLY A 284 -16.01 -39.89 -9.28
N VAL A 285 -16.06 -38.60 -8.97
CA VAL A 285 -15.81 -38.12 -7.60
C VAL A 285 -17.00 -38.49 -6.71
N VAL A 286 -16.71 -39.18 -5.61
CA VAL A 286 -17.67 -39.53 -4.55
C VAL A 286 -17.14 -39.06 -3.20
N GLU A 287 -18.04 -38.83 -2.24
CA GLU A 287 -17.65 -38.49 -0.87
C GLU A 287 -16.98 -39.69 -0.19
N ILE A 288 -15.90 -39.43 0.56
CA ILE A 288 -15.07 -40.43 1.24
C ILE A 288 -14.68 -39.84 2.60
N ASP A 289 -14.79 -40.62 3.66
CA ASP A 289 -14.23 -40.28 4.98
C ASP A 289 -12.72 -40.00 4.87
N PRO A 290 -12.23 -38.78 5.17
CA PRO A 290 -10.80 -38.47 5.08
C PRO A 290 -9.93 -39.34 6.00
N LEU A 291 -10.46 -39.83 7.13
CA LEU A 291 -9.73 -40.70 8.07
C LEU A 291 -9.55 -42.13 7.55
N SER A 292 -10.32 -42.54 6.53
CA SER A 292 -10.12 -43.80 5.82
C SER A 292 -8.87 -43.78 4.93
N ILE A 293 -8.40 -42.60 4.51
CA ILE A 293 -7.21 -42.42 3.66
C ILE A 293 -5.96 -42.45 4.56
N PRO A 294 -5.08 -43.47 4.44
CA PRO A 294 -3.96 -43.64 5.39
C PRO A 294 -3.01 -42.44 5.45
N ALA A 295 -2.80 -41.75 4.32
CA ALA A 295 -1.95 -40.55 4.24
C ALA A 295 -2.48 -39.36 5.06
N ILE A 296 -3.80 -39.18 5.12
CA ILE A 296 -4.46 -38.13 5.90
C ILE A 296 -4.43 -38.50 7.38
N LYS A 297 -4.67 -39.77 7.71
CA LYS A 297 -4.52 -40.29 9.07
C LYS A 297 -3.08 -40.19 9.59
N GLU A 298 -2.07 -40.41 8.74
CA GLU A 298 -0.64 -40.26 9.05
C GLU A 298 -0.11 -38.81 9.04
N SER A 299 -0.87 -37.84 8.51
CA SER A 299 -0.50 -36.43 8.61
C SER A 299 -0.87 -35.81 9.95
N GLY A 300 -1.74 -36.47 10.72
CA GLY A 300 -2.32 -35.97 11.97
C GLY A 300 -3.51 -35.04 11.76
N TRP A 301 -4.08 -35.00 10.54
CA TRP A 301 -5.25 -34.19 10.19
C TRP A 301 -6.46 -34.53 11.07
N SER A 302 -7.25 -33.50 11.40
CA SER A 302 -8.57 -33.61 12.03
C SER A 302 -9.56 -32.67 11.33
N PRO A 303 -10.88 -32.93 11.42
CA PRO A 303 -11.90 -32.01 10.91
C PRO A 303 -11.75 -30.60 11.47
N ASP A 304 -11.49 -30.47 12.76
CA ASP A 304 -11.32 -29.20 13.47
C ASP A 304 -10.17 -28.35 12.89
N MET A 305 -9.07 -28.99 12.46
CA MET A 305 -7.95 -28.31 11.81
C MET A 305 -8.27 -27.87 10.37
N ASP A 306 -9.11 -28.62 9.67
CA ASP A 306 -9.59 -28.27 8.33
C ASP A 306 -10.61 -27.13 8.39
N GLU A 307 -11.51 -27.15 9.37
CA GLU A 307 -12.44 -26.04 9.64
C GLU A 307 -11.67 -24.75 9.99
N LEU A 308 -10.71 -24.82 10.91
CA LEU A 308 -9.84 -23.69 11.26
C LEU A 308 -9.04 -23.18 10.05
N ALA A 309 -8.56 -24.06 9.17
CA ALA A 309 -7.83 -23.67 7.96
C ALA A 309 -8.73 -23.07 6.86
N ARG A 310 -10.04 -23.38 6.88
CA ARG A 310 -11.06 -22.83 5.96
C ARG A 310 -11.70 -21.54 6.46
N GLN A 311 -11.60 -21.23 7.76
CA GLN A 311 -12.07 -19.95 8.30
C GLN A 311 -11.32 -18.79 7.60
N PRO A 312 -12.03 -17.86 6.93
CA PRO A 312 -11.39 -16.74 6.28
C PRO A 312 -10.73 -15.86 7.34
N ARG A 313 -9.44 -15.59 7.20
CA ARG A 313 -8.64 -14.82 8.17
C ARG A 313 -9.23 -13.44 8.48
N HIS A 314 -9.94 -12.86 7.51
CA HIS A 314 -10.49 -11.52 7.56
C HIS A 314 -11.94 -11.52 7.05
N GLY A 315 -12.72 -10.51 7.41
CA GLY A 315 -14.10 -10.36 6.95
C GLY A 315 -14.25 -10.25 5.41
N PRO A 316 -15.41 -10.61 4.83
CA PRO A 316 -15.59 -10.67 3.36
C PRO A 316 -15.42 -9.32 2.65
N ASN A 317 -15.54 -8.21 3.37
CA ASN A 317 -15.37 -6.84 2.87
C ASN A 317 -13.95 -6.28 3.09
N TYR A 318 -13.03 -7.04 3.71
CA TYR A 318 -11.76 -6.52 4.21
C TYR A 318 -10.94 -5.80 3.13
N ASN A 319 -10.72 -6.44 1.97
CA ASN A 319 -9.90 -5.86 0.91
C ASN A 319 -10.55 -4.61 0.29
N GLN A 320 -11.87 -4.58 0.17
CA GLN A 320 -12.62 -3.43 -0.34
C GLN A 320 -12.52 -2.24 0.63
N LEU A 321 -12.60 -2.49 1.95
CA LEU A 321 -12.40 -1.47 2.97
C LEU A 321 -10.94 -0.99 3.03
N LEU A 322 -9.96 -1.90 2.85
CA LEU A 322 -8.55 -1.56 2.72
C LEU A 322 -8.30 -0.62 1.53
N HIS A 323 -8.88 -0.92 0.37
CA HIS A 323 -8.77 -0.08 -0.82
C HIS A 323 -9.43 1.29 -0.61
N LEU A 324 -10.65 1.33 -0.07
CA LEU A 324 -11.35 2.58 0.25
C LEU A 324 -10.55 3.46 1.23
N LEU A 325 -9.97 2.85 2.28
CA LEU A 325 -9.13 3.56 3.25
C LEU A 325 -7.85 4.11 2.63
N ASN A 326 -7.16 3.31 1.81
CA ASN A 326 -5.96 3.76 1.09
C ASN A 326 -6.27 4.91 0.13
N ASP A 327 -7.36 4.83 -0.64
CA ASP A 327 -7.79 5.90 -1.53
C ASP A 327 -8.12 7.18 -0.74
N MET A 328 -8.78 7.06 0.42
CA MET A 328 -9.05 8.18 1.30
C MET A 328 -7.78 8.80 1.89
N GLN A 329 -6.83 7.99 2.38
CA GLN A 329 -5.55 8.46 2.92
C GLN A 329 -4.66 9.15 1.86
N ASN A 330 -4.72 8.72 0.60
CA ASN A 330 -3.96 9.31 -0.50
C ASN A 330 -4.65 10.53 -1.15
N HIS A 331 -5.91 10.83 -0.81
CA HIS A 331 -6.63 11.96 -1.37
C HIS A 331 -6.11 13.30 -0.85
N SER A 332 -6.01 14.31 -1.72
CA SER A 332 -5.35 15.60 -1.41
C SER A 332 -6.03 16.43 -0.30
N ALA A 333 -7.27 16.10 0.08
CA ALA A 333 -7.98 16.71 1.21
C ALA A 333 -7.88 15.93 2.53
N ALA A 334 -7.07 14.88 2.61
CA ALA A 334 -6.95 14.00 3.78
C ALA A 334 -5.96 14.48 4.85
N TRP A 335 -5.12 15.49 4.53
CA TRP A 335 -4.05 15.96 5.42
C TRP A 335 -4.47 16.34 6.86
N PRO A 336 -5.66 16.91 7.17
CA PRO A 336 -6.04 17.22 8.54
C PRO A 336 -6.65 16.03 9.30
N PHE A 337 -6.79 14.88 8.63
CA PHE A 337 -7.42 13.66 9.16
C PHE A 337 -6.47 12.47 9.12
N ALA A 338 -5.21 12.67 8.74
CA ALA A 338 -4.22 11.61 8.55
C ALA A 338 -3.68 11.03 9.88
N GLN A 339 -3.84 11.77 10.98
CA GLN A 339 -3.41 11.44 12.35
C GLN A 339 -4.42 12.02 13.35
N PRO A 340 -4.42 11.60 14.63
CA PRO A 340 -5.19 12.25 15.69
C PRO A 340 -4.82 13.73 15.86
N VAL A 341 -5.76 14.57 16.27
CA VAL A 341 -5.52 15.99 16.58
C VAL A 341 -4.60 16.11 17.79
N ASN A 342 -3.46 16.81 17.67
CA ASN A 342 -2.53 16.93 18.78
C ASN A 342 -3.08 17.83 19.90
N ARG A 343 -3.22 17.30 21.12
CA ARG A 343 -3.68 18.06 22.28
C ARG A 343 -2.73 19.21 22.68
N ASP A 344 -1.43 19.07 22.41
CA ASP A 344 -0.46 20.13 22.71
C ASP A 344 -0.60 21.33 21.74
N GLU A 345 -1.20 21.11 20.56
CA GLU A 345 -1.48 22.16 19.55
C GLU A 345 -2.91 22.70 19.64
N VAL A 346 -3.87 21.85 20.05
CA VAL A 346 -5.30 22.20 20.15
C VAL A 346 -5.87 21.74 21.51
N PRO A 347 -5.63 22.50 22.60
CA PRO A 347 -5.86 22.01 23.97
C PRO A 347 -7.31 21.68 24.33
N ASP A 348 -8.27 22.42 23.78
CA ASP A 348 -9.71 22.30 24.03
C ASP A 348 -10.41 21.27 23.14
N TYR A 349 -9.73 20.74 22.11
CA TYR A 349 -10.35 19.85 21.12
C TYR A 349 -11.04 18.65 21.77
N TYR A 350 -10.37 18.02 22.73
CA TYR A 350 -10.87 16.85 23.46
C TYR A 350 -11.89 17.17 24.57
N GLU A 351 -12.14 18.46 24.83
CA GLU A 351 -13.24 18.91 25.71
C GLU A 351 -14.52 19.14 24.88
N VAL A 352 -14.37 19.54 23.62
CA VAL A 352 -15.47 19.70 22.66
C VAL A 352 -15.84 18.38 21.95
N ILE A 353 -14.85 17.55 21.60
CA ILE A 353 -14.98 16.32 20.82
C ILE A 353 -14.76 15.09 21.71
N THR A 354 -15.86 14.43 22.08
CA THR A 354 -15.90 13.29 23.00
C THR A 354 -15.60 11.94 22.36
N GLU A 355 -15.86 11.79 21.06
CA GLU A 355 -15.58 10.58 20.26
C GLU A 355 -14.63 10.93 19.10
N PRO A 356 -13.32 11.11 19.36
CA PRO A 356 -12.33 11.44 18.32
C PRO A 356 -12.14 10.28 17.33
N MET A 357 -11.86 10.61 16.06
CA MET A 357 -11.56 9.63 15.01
C MET A 357 -10.68 10.27 13.92
N ASP A 358 -9.81 9.46 13.30
CA ASP A 358 -8.90 9.85 12.22
C ASP A 358 -8.54 8.62 11.35
N LEU A 359 -7.95 8.86 10.17
CA LEU A 359 -7.68 7.82 9.16
C LEU A 359 -6.58 6.84 9.56
N SER A 360 -5.78 7.11 10.59
CA SER A 360 -4.80 6.16 11.14
C SER A 360 -5.35 5.34 12.31
N THR A 361 -6.23 5.90 13.13
CA THR A 361 -7.10 5.09 14.01
C THR A 361 -7.95 4.12 13.17
N MET A 362 -8.42 4.53 11.99
CA MET A 362 -9.06 3.62 11.03
C MET A 362 -8.09 2.58 10.41
N GLU A 363 -6.83 2.92 10.13
CA GLU A 363 -5.77 1.97 9.70
C GLU A 363 -5.64 0.86 10.76
N GLU A 364 -5.48 1.24 12.03
CA GLU A 364 -5.36 0.33 13.16
C GLU A 364 -6.61 -0.51 13.45
N LYS A 365 -7.82 0.09 13.40
CA LYS A 365 -9.07 -0.66 13.60
C LYS A 365 -9.31 -1.67 12.49
N HIS A 366 -8.92 -1.34 11.26
CA HIS A 366 -9.05 -2.22 10.11
C HIS A 366 -8.06 -3.41 10.19
N GLU A 367 -6.78 -3.18 10.51
CA GLU A 367 -5.79 -4.26 10.72
C GLU A 367 -6.16 -5.24 11.85
N LYS A 368 -7.09 -4.86 12.73
CA LYS A 368 -7.61 -5.65 13.86
C LYS A 368 -9.01 -6.24 13.59
N ASP A 369 -9.46 -6.26 12.34
CA ASP A 369 -10.79 -6.73 11.87
C ASP A 369 -11.99 -6.08 12.58
N MET A 370 -11.85 -4.86 13.12
CA MET A 370 -12.90 -4.16 13.88
C MET A 370 -14.01 -3.54 12.99
N TYR A 371 -14.08 -3.92 11.71
CA TYR A 371 -15.10 -3.50 10.76
C TYR A 371 -15.79 -4.71 10.12
N PRO A 372 -16.65 -5.44 10.87
CA PRO A 372 -17.35 -6.61 10.35
C PRO A 372 -18.34 -6.25 9.23
N THR A 373 -18.90 -5.02 9.25
CA THR A 373 -19.73 -4.48 8.17
C THR A 373 -19.12 -3.20 7.57
N PRO A 374 -19.42 -2.88 6.29
CA PRO A 374 -19.07 -1.59 5.71
C PRO A 374 -19.68 -0.40 6.46
N GLN A 375 -20.82 -0.60 7.12
CA GLN A 375 -21.51 0.43 7.91
C GLN A 375 -20.69 0.85 9.14
N ASP A 376 -19.93 -0.07 9.75
CA ASP A 376 -19.04 0.26 10.87
C ASP A 376 -17.89 1.18 10.44
N PHE A 377 -17.31 0.90 9.27
CA PHE A 377 -16.27 1.74 8.66
C PHE A 377 -16.83 3.12 8.25
N ILE A 378 -18.01 3.14 7.62
CA ILE A 378 -18.69 4.38 7.23
C ILE A 378 -19.06 5.24 8.45
N LYS A 379 -19.43 4.63 9.58
CA LYS A 379 -19.69 5.35 10.84
C LYS A 379 -18.45 6.11 11.31
N ASP A 380 -17.30 5.43 11.41
CA ASP A 380 -16.03 6.05 11.80
C ASP A 380 -15.60 7.13 10.79
N ALA A 381 -15.69 6.85 9.48
CA ALA A 381 -15.33 7.83 8.45
C ALA A 381 -16.21 9.08 8.53
N LYS A 382 -17.52 8.94 8.77
CA LYS A 382 -18.41 10.08 9.03
C LYS A 382 -18.04 10.84 10.30
N LEU A 383 -17.66 10.14 11.37
CA LEU A 383 -17.27 10.74 12.65
C LEU A 383 -16.08 11.70 12.48
N ILE A 384 -15.12 11.40 11.60
CA ILE A 384 -14.05 12.35 11.19
C ILE A 384 -14.64 13.67 10.68
N PHE A 385 -15.55 13.60 9.71
CA PHE A 385 -16.11 14.79 9.04
C PHE A 385 -17.07 15.56 9.95
N ASP A 386 -17.88 14.87 10.74
CA ASP A 386 -18.85 15.46 11.65
C ASP A 386 -18.16 16.12 12.86
N ASN A 387 -17.10 15.51 13.41
CA ASN A 387 -16.24 16.17 14.40
C ASN A 387 -15.53 17.40 13.82
N CYS A 388 -14.99 17.29 12.59
CA CYS A 388 -14.36 18.42 11.92
C CYS A 388 -15.33 19.60 11.78
N ARG A 389 -16.60 19.35 11.40
CA ARG A 389 -17.64 20.39 11.27
C ARG A 389 -18.19 20.89 12.61
N LYS A 390 -18.18 20.06 13.66
CA LYS A 390 -18.58 20.45 15.02
C LYS A 390 -17.56 21.40 15.66
N TYR A 391 -16.26 21.18 15.43
CA TYR A 391 -15.19 22.01 16.00
C TYR A 391 -14.83 23.22 15.10
N ASN A 392 -14.86 23.07 13.77
CA ASN A 392 -14.40 24.12 12.83
C ASN A 392 -15.55 24.80 12.09
N ASN A 393 -15.50 26.14 12.01
CA ASN A 393 -16.39 26.93 11.16
C ASN A 393 -16.30 26.53 9.66
N GLU A 394 -17.41 26.55 8.94
CA GLU A 394 -17.52 26.14 7.53
C GLU A 394 -16.55 26.87 6.57
N SER A 395 -16.16 28.10 6.90
CA SER A 395 -15.21 28.89 6.12
C SER A 395 -13.76 28.38 6.18
N THR A 396 -13.41 27.53 7.15
CA THR A 396 -12.05 27.03 7.38
C THR A 396 -11.54 26.11 6.28
N PRO A 397 -10.20 26.00 6.08
CA PRO A 397 -9.62 24.96 5.22
C PRO A 397 -9.95 23.55 5.72
N TYR A 398 -10.17 23.36 7.02
CA TYR A 398 -10.55 22.08 7.64
C TYR A 398 -11.93 21.60 7.19
N ALA A 399 -12.98 22.41 7.42
CA ALA A 399 -14.34 22.07 6.99
C ALA A 399 -14.45 21.89 5.45
N LYS A 400 -13.73 22.73 4.68
CA LYS A 400 -13.60 22.57 3.22
C LYS A 400 -12.88 21.29 2.81
N SER A 401 -11.98 20.76 3.64
CA SER A 401 -11.29 19.49 3.40
C SER A 401 -12.16 18.29 3.76
N ALA A 402 -12.88 18.34 4.89
CA ALA A 402 -13.86 17.32 5.28
C ALA A 402 -14.93 17.13 4.18
N ASN A 403 -15.56 18.23 3.74
CA ASN A 403 -16.60 18.18 2.70
C ASN A 403 -16.08 17.66 1.34
N LYS A 404 -14.79 17.82 1.04
CA LYS A 404 -14.16 17.23 -0.16
C LYS A 404 -13.89 15.74 0.02
N LEU A 405 -13.30 15.32 1.15
CA LEU A 405 -12.97 13.92 1.38
C LEU A 405 -14.23 13.05 1.58
N GLU A 406 -15.26 13.56 2.25
CA GLU A 406 -16.55 12.88 2.36
C GLU A 406 -17.20 12.66 0.98
N LYS A 407 -17.20 13.69 0.12
CA LYS A 407 -17.71 13.58 -1.25
C LYS A 407 -16.93 12.53 -2.06
N PHE A 408 -15.62 12.45 -1.88
CA PHE A 408 -14.76 11.45 -2.53
C PHE A 408 -15.03 10.03 -2.01
N MET A 409 -15.15 9.84 -0.68
CA MET A 409 -15.57 8.58 -0.07
C MET A 409 -16.91 8.09 -0.66
N TRP A 410 -17.92 8.96 -0.71
CA TRP A 410 -19.21 8.65 -1.32
C TRP A 410 -19.17 8.50 -2.85
N GLN A 411 -18.10 8.88 -3.54
CA GLN A 411 -17.87 8.51 -4.94
C GLN A 411 -17.33 7.07 -5.02
N GLN A 412 -16.35 6.71 -4.20
CA GLN A 412 -15.78 5.36 -4.21
C GLN A 412 -16.77 4.28 -3.72
N ILE A 413 -17.55 4.55 -2.68
CA ILE A 413 -18.60 3.61 -2.19
C ILE A 413 -19.62 3.29 -3.30
N ARG A 414 -19.96 4.24 -4.17
CA ARG A 414 -20.87 4.00 -5.32
C ARG A 414 -20.23 3.24 -6.47
N ASN A 415 -18.90 3.13 -6.50
CA ASN A 415 -18.17 2.31 -7.47
C ASN A 415 -18.09 0.83 -7.04
N ILE A 416 -18.60 0.48 -5.84
CA ILE A 416 -18.63 -0.88 -5.28
C ILE A 416 -20.07 -1.41 -5.41
N PRO A 417 -20.38 -2.28 -6.40
CA PRO A 417 -21.76 -2.71 -6.68
C PRO A 417 -22.46 -3.31 -5.47
N GLU A 418 -21.74 -4.10 -4.68
CA GLU A 418 -22.25 -4.86 -3.52
C GLU A 418 -22.76 -3.94 -2.39
N TRP A 419 -22.30 -2.68 -2.33
CA TRP A 419 -22.73 -1.71 -1.32
C TRP A 419 -23.71 -0.67 -1.90
N SER A 420 -23.83 -0.60 -3.23
CA SER A 420 -24.62 0.42 -3.93
C SER A 420 -26.13 0.32 -3.68
N GLU A 421 -26.71 -0.88 -3.51
CA GLU A 421 -28.14 -1.02 -3.20
C GLU A 421 -28.48 -0.55 -1.77
N GLY A 422 -27.57 -0.75 -0.82
CA GLY A 422 -27.72 -0.26 0.57
C GLY A 422 -27.75 1.28 0.67
N MET A 423 -27.16 1.99 -0.31
CA MET A 423 -27.16 3.45 -0.36
C MET A 423 -28.56 4.04 -0.52
N ILE A 424 -29.51 3.31 -1.11
CA ILE A 424 -30.90 3.76 -1.29
C ILE A 424 -31.57 4.04 0.06
N TYR A 425 -31.16 3.35 1.13
CA TYR A 425 -31.63 3.62 2.49
C TYR A 425 -30.98 4.88 3.10
N TYR A 426 -29.70 5.14 2.79
CA TYR A 426 -28.98 6.33 3.27
C TYR A 426 -29.40 7.62 2.54
N GLU A 427 -29.66 7.58 1.23
CA GLU A 427 -30.20 8.74 0.51
C GLU A 427 -31.58 9.14 1.05
N ARG A 428 -32.42 8.16 1.46
CA ARG A 428 -33.69 8.44 2.16
C ARG A 428 -33.49 9.12 3.51
N GLN A 429 -32.44 8.79 4.27
CA GLN A 429 -32.12 9.47 5.53
C GLN A 429 -31.64 10.91 5.30
N ILE A 430 -30.82 11.16 4.27
CA ILE A 430 -30.38 12.51 3.90
C ILE A 430 -31.56 13.36 3.40
N LEU A 431 -32.44 12.78 2.56
CA LEU A 431 -33.67 13.45 2.12
C LEU A 431 -34.61 13.75 3.29
N GLY A 432 -34.77 12.82 4.23
CA GLY A 432 -35.57 13.03 5.45
C GLY A 432 -35.00 14.13 6.36
N TYR A 433 -33.69 14.18 6.55
CA TYR A 433 -33.02 15.24 7.31
C TYR A 433 -33.18 16.61 6.63
N LEU A 434 -33.03 16.67 5.30
CA LEU A 434 -33.28 17.89 4.52
C LEU A 434 -34.75 18.33 4.62
N PHE A 435 -35.70 17.40 4.51
CA PHE A 435 -37.14 17.68 4.62
C PHE A 435 -37.48 18.24 6.02
N SER A 436 -37.00 17.60 7.08
CA SER A 436 -37.16 18.07 8.47
C SER A 436 -36.59 19.48 8.69
N LYS A 437 -35.52 19.85 7.97
CA LYS A 437 -34.92 21.18 8.04
C LYS A 437 -35.68 22.25 7.25
N TYR A 438 -36.53 21.87 6.29
CA TYR A 438 -37.47 22.75 5.59
C TYR A 438 -38.82 22.87 6.30
N GLU A 439 -39.28 21.81 6.98
CA GLU A 439 -40.56 21.75 7.71
C GLU A 439 -40.60 22.68 8.95
N GLN A 440 -39.45 23.22 9.37
CA GLN A 440 -39.35 24.26 10.41
C GLN A 440 -39.68 25.69 9.93
N ILE A 441 -39.95 25.90 8.64
CA ILE A 441 -40.45 27.18 8.12
C ILE A 441 -41.99 27.13 8.17
N THR A 442 -42.63 27.85 9.09
CA THR A 442 -44.09 27.86 9.13
C THR A 442 -44.66 28.80 8.05
N PRO A 443 -45.90 28.56 7.56
CA PRO A 443 -46.55 29.48 6.63
C PRO A 443 -46.77 30.89 7.20
N VAL A 444 -46.70 31.07 8.52
CA VAL A 444 -46.88 32.36 9.19
C VAL A 444 -45.65 33.25 8.99
N ASP A 445 -44.46 32.70 9.19
CA ASP A 445 -43.17 33.41 9.00
C ASP A 445 -43.03 33.91 7.54
N PHE A 446 -43.51 33.10 6.59
CA PHE A 446 -43.52 33.46 5.17
C PHE A 446 -44.51 34.61 4.87
N LEU A 447 -45.69 34.60 5.49
CA LEU A 447 -46.72 35.63 5.31
C LEU A 447 -46.32 36.99 5.90
N GLU A 448 -45.64 37.04 7.04
CA GLU A 448 -45.13 38.30 7.59
C GLU A 448 -44.05 38.94 6.68
N SER A 449 -43.26 38.12 5.96
CA SER A 449 -42.30 38.62 4.98
C SER A 449 -42.93 39.24 3.72
N MET A 450 -44.20 38.92 3.41
CA MET A 450 -44.90 39.43 2.22
C MET A 450 -45.38 40.90 2.35
N GLY A 451 -45.02 41.60 3.43
CA GLY A 451 -45.28 43.03 3.59
C GLY A 451 -44.49 43.97 2.64
N SER A 452 -43.63 43.43 1.76
CA SER A 452 -42.87 44.22 0.78
C SER A 452 -43.05 43.71 -0.66
N ASN A 453 -43.47 44.62 -1.55
CA ASN A 453 -43.76 44.31 -2.96
C ASN A 453 -42.48 44.12 -3.79
N ASN A 454 -41.85 42.93 -3.74
CA ASN A 454 -41.15 42.29 -4.88
C ASN A 454 -40.52 40.94 -4.48
N THR A 455 -41.13 39.83 -4.88
CA THR A 455 -40.51 38.48 -4.83
C THR A 455 -40.65 37.77 -6.18
N PRO A 456 -39.58 37.17 -6.75
CA PRO A 456 -39.67 36.52 -8.07
C PRO A 456 -40.41 35.17 -8.04
N LEU A 457 -41.13 34.85 -9.13
CA LEU A 457 -41.84 33.56 -9.29
C LEU A 457 -40.93 32.31 -9.22
N SER A 458 -39.61 32.45 -9.28
CA SER A 458 -38.63 31.35 -9.29
C SER A 458 -38.52 30.59 -7.96
N TYR A 459 -38.95 31.17 -6.84
CA TYR A 459 -38.96 30.50 -5.53
C TYR A 459 -40.16 29.57 -5.35
N LEU A 460 -41.35 30.03 -5.78
CA LEU A 460 -42.57 29.21 -5.78
C LEU A 460 -42.42 27.98 -6.67
N SER A 461 -41.81 28.11 -7.86
CA SER A 461 -41.57 26.95 -8.73
C SER A 461 -40.62 25.93 -8.11
N HIS A 462 -39.54 26.34 -7.43
CA HIS A 462 -38.64 25.42 -6.73
C HIS A 462 -39.33 24.63 -5.63
N TYR A 463 -40.16 25.28 -4.79
CA TYR A 463 -40.89 24.59 -3.73
C TYR A 463 -41.88 23.56 -4.30
N HIS A 464 -42.64 23.94 -5.34
CA HIS A 464 -43.54 23.01 -6.02
C HIS A 464 -42.81 21.86 -6.73
N ILE A 465 -41.63 22.09 -7.33
CA ILE A 465 -40.83 21.03 -7.95
C ILE A 465 -40.34 20.02 -6.89
N LEU A 466 -39.77 20.49 -5.79
CA LEU A 466 -39.26 19.61 -4.73
C LEU A 466 -40.38 18.82 -4.04
N SER A 467 -41.51 19.47 -3.76
CA SER A 467 -42.72 18.82 -3.22
C SER A 467 -43.28 17.76 -4.19
N SER A 468 -43.31 18.06 -5.49
CA SER A 468 -43.77 17.11 -6.52
C SER A 468 -42.86 15.90 -6.65
N ILE A 469 -41.54 16.08 -6.62
CA ILE A 469 -40.55 14.99 -6.64
C ILE A 469 -40.72 14.10 -5.41
N TYR A 470 -40.92 14.68 -4.22
CA TYR A 470 -41.19 13.93 -3.00
C TYR A 470 -42.48 13.10 -3.11
N PHE A 471 -43.58 13.70 -3.55
CA PHE A 471 -44.86 13.00 -3.75
C PHE A 471 -44.78 11.87 -4.79
N LEU A 472 -44.05 12.07 -5.89
CA LEU A 472 -43.84 11.04 -6.92
C LEU A 472 -42.92 9.90 -6.45
N SER A 473 -42.10 10.11 -5.42
CA SER A 473 -41.28 9.06 -4.81
C SER A 473 -42.05 8.12 -3.87
N GLN A 474 -43.30 8.44 -3.52
CA GLN A 474 -44.13 7.64 -2.63
C GLN A 474 -44.83 6.49 -3.38
N PRO A 475 -44.73 5.23 -2.93
CA PRO A 475 -45.18 4.06 -3.68
C PRO A 475 -46.70 3.98 -3.88
N ALA A 476 -47.50 4.77 -3.13
CA ALA A 476 -48.95 4.80 -3.25
C ALA A 476 -49.45 5.62 -4.47
N VAL A 477 -48.70 6.63 -4.93
CA VAL A 477 -49.19 7.61 -5.92
C VAL A 477 -49.09 7.09 -7.36
N LEU A 478 -48.12 6.20 -7.62
CA LEU A 478 -47.81 5.59 -8.92
C LEU A 478 -48.96 4.79 -9.58
N ARG A 479 -50.10 4.61 -8.92
CA ARG A 479 -51.26 3.87 -9.46
C ARG A 479 -52.40 4.73 -10.04
N PHE A 480 -52.35 6.07 -9.95
CA PHE A 480 -53.52 6.91 -10.26
C PHE A 480 -53.35 8.00 -11.34
N THR A 481 -52.13 8.28 -11.82
CA THR A 481 -51.86 9.47 -12.66
C THR A 481 -51.75 9.23 -14.17
N SER A 482 -51.88 7.99 -14.64
CA SER A 482 -51.58 7.61 -16.04
C SER A 482 -52.54 8.16 -17.12
N SER A 483 -53.65 8.81 -16.73
CA SER A 483 -54.71 9.23 -17.66
C SER A 483 -54.90 10.75 -17.81
N MET A 484 -54.15 11.58 -17.09
CA MET A 484 -54.46 13.02 -16.97
C MET A 484 -53.39 13.98 -17.54
N VAL A 485 -52.22 13.46 -17.96
CA VAL A 485 -51.06 14.28 -18.37
C VAL A 485 -51.18 14.81 -19.81
N LEU A 486 -52.02 14.21 -20.66
CA LEU A 486 -52.10 14.53 -22.10
C LEU A 486 -52.86 15.83 -22.46
N PHE A 487 -53.43 16.55 -21.49
CA PHE A 487 -54.35 17.68 -21.77
C PHE A 487 -53.76 19.10 -21.60
N PHE A 488 -52.52 19.24 -21.13
CA PHE A 488 -51.94 20.55 -20.76
C PHE A 488 -50.86 21.11 -21.69
N PHE A 489 -50.51 20.43 -22.80
CA PHE A 489 -49.46 20.85 -23.74
C PHE A 489 -49.95 21.04 -25.18
N SER A 490 -51.00 21.86 -25.37
CA SER A 490 -51.39 22.37 -26.70
C SER A 490 -51.97 23.79 -26.61
N GLY A 491 -51.08 24.79 -26.58
CA GLY A 491 -51.49 26.20 -26.57
C GLY A 491 -51.92 26.69 -27.95
N LEU A 492 -53.24 26.74 -28.20
CA LEU A 492 -53.85 27.38 -29.37
C LEU A 492 -55.07 28.19 -28.93
N PRO A 493 -55.17 29.49 -29.28
CA PRO A 493 -56.35 30.29 -28.99
C PRO A 493 -57.44 30.06 -30.05
N LEU A 494 -58.69 29.87 -29.61
CA LEU A 494 -59.86 29.90 -30.48
C LEU A 494 -60.79 31.05 -30.08
N THR A 495 -61.16 31.85 -31.05
CA THR A 495 -62.07 33.00 -30.92
C THR A 495 -63.53 32.57 -30.82
N GLY A 496 -64.38 33.43 -30.27
CA GLY A 496 -65.83 33.25 -30.27
C GLY A 496 -66.47 33.24 -31.68
N PRO A 497 -67.74 32.81 -31.79
CA PRO A 497 -68.32 32.36 -33.06
C PRO A 497 -69.09 33.42 -33.86
N SER A 498 -69.25 33.17 -35.16
CA SER A 498 -70.29 33.79 -35.99
C SER A 498 -70.68 32.89 -37.17
N VAL A 499 -71.91 32.36 -37.11
CA VAL A 499 -72.68 31.66 -38.18
C VAL A 499 -71.97 30.48 -38.86
#